data_AF-A0A225V208-F1
#
_entry.id   AF-A0A225V208-F1
#
_cell.length_a   1.000
_cell.length_b   1.000
_cell.length_c   1.000
_cell.angle_alpha   90.00
_cell.angle_beta   90.00
_cell.angle_gamma   90.00
#
_symmetry.space_group_name_H-M   'P 1'
#
loop_
_entity.id
_entity.type
_entity.pdbx_description
1 polymer ?
#
loop_
_entity_poly.entity_id
_entity_poly.type
_entity_poly.pdbx_seq_one_letter_code
_entity_poly.pdbx_strand_id
1 'polypeptide(L)'
;MPSPAANRRPKALLVELADVESVSMKLQSEDLNLLDTRDLPDGLLEVKPNLRHYLAPSADIVAAPELDNGVVKILGGRVWQLSRAEKAALKPFERETSAAAAATEETTKRLLQQGHASERWQWRRPQRRQKH
;
A
#
# COMPACT_ATOMS: atom_id res chain seq x y z
N MET A 1 -6.90 -41.12 -3.89
CA MET A 1 -7.03 -39.89 -3.09
C MET A 1 -5.88 -39.82 -2.09
N PRO A 2 -5.17 -38.68 -1.95
CA PRO A 2 -4.12 -38.54 -0.95
C PRO A 2 -4.65 -38.73 0.47
N SER A 3 -3.81 -39.26 1.37
CA SER A 3 -4.23 -39.57 2.74
C SER A 3 -4.54 -38.29 3.54
N PRO A 4 -5.41 -38.35 4.57
CA PRO A 4 -5.66 -37.21 5.44
C PRO A 4 -4.38 -36.61 6.04
N ALA A 5 -3.39 -37.46 6.34
CA ALA A 5 -2.08 -37.04 6.86
C ALA A 5 -1.25 -36.27 5.81
N ALA A 6 -1.24 -36.73 4.55
CA ALA A 6 -0.56 -36.05 3.45
C ALA A 6 -1.15 -34.64 3.18
N ASN A 7 -2.45 -34.47 3.43
CA ASN A 7 -3.13 -33.18 3.25
C ASN A 7 -3.01 -32.21 4.44
N ARG A 8 -2.37 -32.59 5.56
CA ARG A 8 -2.29 -31.70 6.75
C ARG A 8 -1.40 -30.48 6.51
N ARG A 9 -0.19 -30.69 5.98
CA ARG A 9 0.78 -29.61 5.77
C ARG A 9 0.32 -28.58 4.71
N PRO A 10 -0.17 -28.99 3.52
CA PRO A 10 -0.65 -28.04 2.53
C PRO A 10 -1.81 -27.17 3.05
N LYS A 11 -2.75 -27.76 3.80
CA LYS A 11 -3.87 -27.02 4.40
C LYS A 11 -3.41 -25.99 5.43
N ALA A 12 -2.42 -26.35 6.26
CA ALA A 12 -1.82 -25.39 7.19
C ALA A 12 -1.15 -24.23 6.45
N LEU A 13 -0.39 -24.52 5.38
CA LEU A 13 0.25 -23.49 4.56
C LEU A 13 -0.76 -22.55 3.89
N LEU A 14 -1.89 -23.06 3.39
CA LEU A 14 -2.94 -22.21 2.82
C LEU A 14 -3.49 -21.23 3.85
N VAL A 15 -3.73 -21.69 5.08
CA VAL A 15 -4.17 -20.81 6.17
C VAL A 15 -3.10 -19.78 6.51
N GLU A 16 -1.82 -20.19 6.55
CA GLU A 16 -0.73 -19.24 6.80
C GLU A 16 -0.61 -18.19 5.69
N LEU A 17 -0.79 -18.56 4.42
CA LEU A 17 -0.61 -17.65 3.28
C LEU A 17 -1.84 -16.80 2.93
N ALA A 18 -2.97 -17.00 3.61
CA ALA A 18 -4.23 -16.31 3.30
C ALA A 18 -4.10 -14.77 3.28
N ASP A 19 -3.33 -14.18 4.22
CA ASP A 19 -3.12 -12.72 4.23
C ASP A 19 -2.28 -12.25 3.03
N VAL A 20 -1.28 -13.04 2.62
CA VAL A 20 -0.42 -12.74 1.47
C VAL A 20 -1.24 -12.82 0.19
N GLU A 21 -2.09 -13.85 0.06
CA GLU A 21 -3.03 -13.99 -1.05
C GLU A 21 -3.99 -12.80 -1.11
N SER A 22 -4.60 -12.43 0.02
CA SER A 22 -5.53 -11.30 0.08
C SER A 22 -4.86 -9.98 -0.35
N VAL A 23 -3.63 -9.72 0.09
CA VAL A 23 -2.88 -8.51 -0.30
C VAL A 23 -2.51 -8.57 -1.78
N SER A 24 -2.04 -9.71 -2.28
CA SER A 24 -1.73 -9.89 -3.71
C SER A 24 -2.95 -9.65 -4.60
N MET A 25 -4.11 -10.19 -4.23
CA MET A 25 -5.36 -9.99 -4.97
C MET A 25 -5.78 -8.52 -4.95
N LYS A 26 -5.57 -7.81 -3.84
CA LYS A 26 -5.87 -6.38 -3.76
C LYS A 26 -4.91 -5.53 -4.61
N LEU A 27 -3.63 -5.87 -4.63
CA LEU A 27 -2.61 -5.22 -5.49
C LEU A 27 -2.91 -5.40 -6.99
N GLN A 28 -3.58 -6.49 -7.36
CA GLN A 28 -3.99 -6.78 -8.74
C GLN A 28 -5.32 -6.12 -9.13
N SER A 29 -6.00 -5.42 -8.22
CA SER A 29 -7.26 -4.72 -8.51
C SER A 29 -7.03 -3.37 -9.20
N GLU A 30 -7.93 -2.99 -10.10
CA GLU A 30 -7.83 -1.71 -10.84
C GLU A 30 -8.14 -0.49 -9.97
N ASP A 31 -8.90 -0.67 -8.88
CA ASP A 31 -9.36 0.40 -7.99
C ASP A 31 -8.39 0.74 -6.86
N LEU A 32 -7.08 0.48 -7.04
CA LEU A 32 -6.09 0.70 -6.00
C LEU A 32 -5.33 2.00 -6.22
N ASN A 33 -5.40 2.90 -5.24
CA ASN A 33 -4.61 4.12 -5.26
C ASN A 33 -3.17 3.87 -4.80
N LEU A 34 -2.25 4.77 -5.14
CA LEU A 34 -0.82 4.60 -4.89
C LEU A 34 -0.44 4.61 -3.39
N LEU A 35 -1.25 5.25 -2.53
CA LEU A 35 -1.05 5.17 -1.07
C LEU A 35 -1.48 3.79 -0.55
N ASP A 36 -2.63 3.29 -0.97
CA ASP A 36 -3.12 1.97 -0.56
C ASP A 36 -2.13 0.86 -0.96
N THR A 37 -1.51 0.97 -2.15
CA THR A 37 -0.45 0.07 -2.62
C THR A 37 0.75 0.01 -1.66
N ARG A 38 1.04 1.10 -0.94
CA ARG A 38 2.11 1.17 0.06
C ARG A 38 1.65 0.66 1.42
N ASP A 39 0.44 1.06 1.84
CA ASP A 39 -0.12 0.70 3.16
C ASP A 39 -0.41 -0.81 3.27
N LEU A 40 -0.73 -1.47 2.17
CA LEU A 40 -1.02 -2.91 2.13
C LEU A 40 0.19 -3.78 2.54
N PRO A 41 1.38 -3.65 1.92
CA PRO A 41 2.60 -4.31 2.39
C PRO A 41 2.97 -3.97 3.84
N ASP A 42 2.82 -2.72 4.25
CA ASP A 42 3.12 -2.30 5.63
C ASP A 42 2.19 -2.98 6.64
N GLY A 43 0.89 -3.07 6.34
CA GLY A 43 -0.08 -3.83 7.14
C GLY A 43 0.19 -5.34 7.13
N LEU A 44 0.65 -5.89 6.00
CA LEU A 44 1.06 -7.29 5.92
C LEU A 44 2.28 -7.56 6.82
N LEU A 45 3.22 -6.62 6.92
CA LEU A 45 4.39 -6.72 7.79
C LEU A 45 4.03 -6.68 9.28
N GLU A 46 2.93 -6.03 9.66
CA GLU A 46 2.42 -6.07 11.04
C GLU A 46 1.93 -7.48 11.42
N VAL A 47 1.29 -8.19 10.49
CA VAL A 47 0.76 -9.55 10.70
C VAL A 47 1.83 -10.62 10.49
N LYS A 48 2.75 -10.40 9.55
CA LYS A 48 3.78 -11.36 9.09
C LYS A 48 5.16 -10.71 9.08
N PRO A 49 5.76 -10.46 10.25
CA PRO A 49 7.05 -9.78 10.36
C PRO A 49 8.22 -10.56 9.76
N ASN A 50 8.06 -11.87 9.53
CA ASN A 50 9.04 -12.72 8.84
C ASN A 50 9.25 -12.31 7.36
N LEU A 51 8.33 -11.55 6.77
CA LEU A 51 8.46 -11.05 5.39
C LEU A 51 9.28 -9.76 5.28
N ARG A 52 9.79 -9.22 6.40
CA ARG A 52 10.54 -7.95 6.43
C ARG A 52 11.70 -7.90 5.44
N HIS A 53 12.43 -9.00 5.28
CA HIS A 53 13.56 -9.06 4.35
C HIS A 53 13.17 -8.86 2.88
N TYR A 54 11.89 -9.03 2.56
CA TYR A 54 11.36 -8.90 1.20
C TYR A 54 10.51 -7.64 1.02
N LEU A 55 9.71 -7.25 2.03
CA LEU A 55 8.71 -6.20 1.84
C LEU A 55 9.03 -4.88 2.56
N ALA A 56 10.06 -4.84 3.40
CA ALA A 56 10.40 -3.59 4.08
C ALA A 56 10.86 -2.53 3.08
N PRO A 57 10.67 -1.23 3.38
CA PRO A 57 11.20 -0.14 2.56
C PRO A 57 12.73 -0.18 2.37
N SER A 58 13.44 -0.90 3.23
CA SER A 58 14.89 -1.11 3.18
C SER A 58 15.30 -2.46 2.58
N ALA A 59 14.36 -3.21 1.97
CA ALA A 59 14.66 -4.51 1.38
C ALA A 59 15.52 -4.35 0.11
N ASP A 60 16.45 -5.27 -0.11
CA ASP A 60 17.41 -5.23 -1.23
C ASP A 60 16.71 -5.28 -2.61
N ILE A 61 15.47 -5.76 -2.65
CA ILE A 61 14.67 -5.81 -3.88
C ILE A 61 14.14 -4.43 -4.32
N VAL A 62 14.19 -3.42 -3.45
CA VAL A 62 13.71 -2.07 -3.76
C VAL A 62 14.75 -1.37 -4.64
N ALA A 63 14.47 -1.30 -5.94
CA ALA A 63 15.40 -0.76 -6.92
C ALA A 63 15.63 0.75 -6.81
N ALA A 64 14.65 1.51 -6.31
CA ALA A 64 14.69 2.97 -6.24
C ALA A 64 14.10 3.51 -4.92
N PRO A 65 14.76 3.29 -3.78
CA PRO A 65 14.21 3.61 -2.46
C PRO A 65 13.93 5.11 -2.26
N GLU A 66 14.72 6.00 -2.86
CA GLU A 66 14.51 7.45 -2.78
C GLU A 66 13.28 7.90 -3.57
N LEU A 67 12.99 7.27 -4.72
CA LEU A 67 11.79 7.55 -5.49
C LEU A 67 10.56 7.15 -4.68
N ASP A 68 10.55 5.91 -4.20
CA ASP A 68 9.43 5.33 -3.46
C ASP A 68 9.14 6.16 -2.19
N ASN A 69 10.18 6.47 -1.40
CA ASN A 69 10.03 7.30 -0.19
C ASN A 69 9.54 8.71 -0.51
N GLY A 70 10.05 9.30 -1.60
CA GLY A 70 9.61 10.61 -2.08
C GLY A 70 8.11 10.63 -2.43
N VAL A 71 7.64 9.63 -3.18
CA VAL A 71 6.23 9.48 -3.57
C VAL A 71 5.34 9.40 -2.34
N VAL A 72 5.69 8.58 -1.35
CA VAL A 72 4.90 8.45 -0.11
C VAL A 72 4.85 9.73 0.70
N LYS A 73 5.95 10.48 0.76
CA LYS A 73 5.95 11.79 1.41
C LYS A 73 5.04 12.77 0.69
N ILE A 74 5.06 12.82 -0.64
CA ILE A 74 4.18 13.69 -1.43
C ILE A 74 2.72 13.32 -1.19
N LEU A 75 2.35 12.06 -1.39
CA LEU A 75 0.98 11.60 -1.23
C LEU A 75 0.48 11.74 0.21
N GLY A 76 1.37 11.59 1.20
CA GLY A 76 1.07 11.83 2.61
C GLY A 76 1.11 13.29 3.06
N GLY A 77 1.24 14.26 2.14
CA GLY A 77 1.27 15.70 2.45
C GLY A 77 2.55 16.19 3.15
N ARG A 78 3.58 15.36 3.23
CA ARG A 78 4.86 15.61 3.91
C ARG A 78 5.95 16.08 2.93
N VAL A 79 5.58 16.91 1.95
CA VAL A 79 6.49 17.45 0.92
C VAL A 79 7.67 18.21 1.55
N TRP A 80 7.45 18.86 2.69
CA TRP A 80 8.48 19.56 3.45
C TRP A 80 9.57 18.64 4.03
N GLN A 81 9.33 17.32 4.10
CA GLN A 81 10.28 16.31 4.56
C GLN A 81 11.10 15.67 3.43
N LEU A 82 10.96 16.14 2.19
CA LEU A 82 11.70 15.58 1.07
C LEU A 82 13.20 15.90 1.18
N SER A 83 14.01 14.85 1.17
CA SER A 83 15.48 14.94 1.13
C SER A 83 15.95 15.42 -0.24
N ARG A 84 17.22 15.84 -0.33
CA ARG A 84 17.83 16.23 -1.62
C ARG A 84 17.82 15.06 -2.63
N ALA A 85 18.06 13.84 -2.16
CA ALA A 85 18.09 12.65 -3.01
C ALA A 85 16.68 12.29 -3.49
N GLU A 86 15.67 12.37 -2.63
CA GLU A 86 14.27 12.15 -2.99
C GLU A 86 13.79 13.19 -4.01
N LYS A 87 14.12 14.48 -3.81
CA LYS A 87 13.82 15.53 -4.79
C LYS A 87 14.48 15.27 -6.15
N ALA A 88 15.73 14.80 -6.15
CA ALA A 88 16.45 14.47 -7.38
C ALA A 88 15.80 13.28 -8.12
N ALA A 89 15.38 12.24 -7.39
CA ALA A 89 14.70 11.07 -7.93
C ALA A 89 13.31 11.40 -8.50
N LEU A 90 12.61 12.37 -7.90
CA LEU A 90 11.28 12.81 -8.31
C LEU A 90 11.30 13.83 -9.48
N LYS A 91 12.42 14.52 -9.70
CA LYS A 91 12.55 15.57 -10.72
C LYS A 91 12.06 15.16 -12.13
N PRO A 92 12.31 13.93 -12.64
CA PRO A 92 11.81 13.51 -13.94
C PRO A 92 10.28 13.49 -14.07
N PHE A 93 9.55 13.48 -12.95
CA PHE A 93 8.08 13.41 -12.90
C PHE A 93 7.40 14.77 -12.67
N GLU A 94 8.17 15.85 -12.54
CA GLU A 94 7.63 17.19 -12.35
C GLU A 94 6.93 17.66 -13.64
N ARG A 95 5.62 17.94 -13.55
CA ARG A 95 4.89 18.57 -14.67
C ARG A 95 5.04 20.08 -14.60
N GLU A 96 5.38 20.70 -15.74
CA GLU A 96 5.29 22.14 -15.90
C GLU A 96 3.85 22.61 -15.65
N THR A 97 3.68 23.52 -14.69
CA THR A 97 2.40 23.86 -14.04
C THR A 97 1.39 24.62 -14.91
N SER A 98 1.58 24.76 -16.22
CA SER A 98 0.77 25.68 -17.03
C SER A 98 -0.51 25.12 -17.66
N ALA A 99 -0.80 23.81 -17.60
CA ALA A 99 -1.99 23.25 -18.28
C ALA A 99 -2.83 22.23 -17.46
N ALA A 100 -2.30 21.68 -16.36
CA ALA A 100 -2.93 20.55 -15.65
C ALA A 100 -3.88 20.93 -14.50
N ALA A 101 -3.87 22.20 -14.06
CA ALA A 101 -4.71 22.66 -12.95
C ALA A 101 -6.21 22.64 -13.29
N ALA A 102 -6.59 22.90 -14.54
CA ALA A 102 -7.99 22.92 -14.96
C ALA A 102 -8.62 21.51 -15.03
N ALA A 103 -7.84 20.49 -15.40
CA ALA A 103 -8.38 19.13 -15.60
C ALA A 103 -8.60 18.36 -14.27
N THR A 104 -7.80 18.66 -13.25
CA THR A 104 -7.82 17.93 -11.96
C THR A 104 -8.96 18.35 -11.05
N GLU A 105 -9.40 19.62 -11.12
CA GLU A 105 -10.56 20.11 -10.37
C GLU A 105 -11.88 19.46 -10.85
N GLU A 106 -11.96 19.11 -12.14
CA GLU A 106 -13.10 18.40 -12.72
C GLU A 106 -13.14 16.91 -12.34
N THR A 107 -11.97 16.28 -12.17
CA THR A 107 -11.88 14.85 -11.80
C THR A 107 -12.18 14.63 -10.32
N THR A 108 -11.71 15.53 -9.45
CA THR A 108 -11.96 15.47 -8.00
C THR A 108 -13.44 15.67 -7.66
N LYS A 109 -14.13 16.57 -8.35
CA LYS A 109 -15.59 16.76 -8.23
C LYS A 109 -16.38 15.52 -8.64
N ARG A 110 -15.93 14.78 -9.67
CA ARG A 110 -16.56 13.52 -10.09
C ARG A 110 -16.32 12.37 -9.10
N LEU A 111 -15.15 12.28 -8.50
CA LEU A 111 -14.81 11.22 -7.54
C LEU A 111 -15.53 11.40 -6.19
N LEU A 112 -15.75 12.64 -5.74
CA LEU A 112 -16.57 12.92 -4.54
C LEU A 112 -18.05 12.57 -4.72
N GLN A 113 -18.54 12.51 -5.96
CA GLN A 113 -19.92 12.17 -6.28
C GLN A 113 -20.17 10.64 -6.35
N GLN A 114 -19.11 9.82 -6.32
CA GLN A 114 -19.18 8.35 -6.37
C GLN A 114 -18.80 7.66 -5.05
N GLY A 115 -18.73 8.40 -3.94
CA GLY A 115 -18.28 7.89 -2.64
C GLY A 115 -19.25 6.92 -1.95
N HIS A 116 -19.18 5.63 -2.28
CA HIS A 116 -19.66 4.52 -1.45
C HIS A 116 -18.60 3.40 -1.40
N ALA A 117 -17.43 3.67 -0.83
CA ALA A 117 -16.43 2.62 -0.59
C ALA A 117 -15.50 2.93 0.60
N SER A 118 -16.06 3.40 1.72
CA SER A 118 -15.31 3.60 2.99
C SER A 118 -15.68 2.57 4.07
N GLU A 119 -16.62 1.66 3.82
CA GLU A 119 -17.17 0.79 4.87
C GLU A 119 -16.39 -0.51 5.10
N ARG A 120 -15.47 -0.91 4.20
CA ARG A 120 -14.75 -2.21 4.32
C ARG A 120 -13.43 -2.17 5.09
N TRP A 121 -12.87 -0.99 5.37
CA TRP A 121 -11.67 -0.84 6.23
C TRP A 121 -12.00 -0.72 7.72
N GLN A 122 -13.29 -0.76 8.08
CA GLN A 122 -13.74 -0.63 9.48
C GLN A 122 -13.65 -1.93 10.29
N TRP A 123 -13.48 -3.10 9.67
CA TRP A 123 -13.66 -4.38 10.37
C TRP A 123 -12.42 -4.94 11.08
N ARG A 124 -11.22 -4.39 10.91
CA ARG A 124 -10.01 -4.87 11.63
C ARG A 124 -8.99 -3.77 11.95
N ARG A 125 -9.43 -2.63 12.50
CA ARG A 125 -8.53 -1.85 13.37
C ARG A 125 -8.47 -2.56 14.73
N PRO A 126 -7.29 -2.79 15.32
CA PRO A 126 -7.23 -3.19 16.72
C PRO A 126 -7.83 -2.05 17.54
N GLN A 127 -8.95 -2.29 18.24
CA GLN A 127 -9.42 -1.35 19.25
C GLN A 127 -8.34 -1.24 20.32
N ARG A 128 -7.61 -0.12 20.33
CA ARG A 128 -6.87 0.30 21.52
C ARG A 128 -7.89 0.46 22.64
N ARG A 129 -7.88 -0.50 23.58
CA ARG A 129 -8.54 -0.41 24.88
C ARG A 129 -8.22 0.95 25.51
N GLN A 130 -9.20 1.85 25.58
CA GLN A 130 -9.18 2.88 26.61
C GLN A 130 -9.52 2.20 27.93
N LYS A 131 -8.56 2.20 28.86
CA LYS A 131 -8.85 2.01 30.27
C LYS A 131 -9.13 3.40 30.85
N HIS A 132 -10.34 3.58 31.35
CA HIS A 132 -10.63 4.48 32.45
C HIS A 132 -11.39 3.67 33.50
#